data_AF-A0AAC9FDV2-F1
#
_entry.id   AF-A0AAC9FDV2-F1
#
_cell.length_a   1.000
_cell.length_b   1.000
_cell.length_c   1.000
_cell.angle_alpha   90.00
_cell.angle_beta   90.00
_cell.angle_gamma   90.00
#
_symmetry.space_group_name_H-M   'P 1'
#
loop_
_entity.id
_entity.type
_entity.pdbx_description
1 polymer ?
#
loop_
_entity_poly.entity_id
_entity_poly.type
_entity_poly.pdbx_seq_one_letter_code
_entity_poly.pdbx_strand_id
1 'polypeptide(L)'
;MLTYATTDRGGYRHYRSDPTICRNCPLLASCTSNAKAERTITRHVWQDVRERVDANRLTAWGKAIYRRRKETVERSFADAKQLFGHRYARFRGRTRVACQCLIAAAAQNMKKIAISLWPKPEPSLA
;
A
#
# COMPACT_ATOMS: atom_id res chain seq x y z
N MET A 1 2.04 -31.23 -1.56
CA MET A 1 2.23 -30.10 -0.62
C MET A 1 3.39 -29.26 -1.13
N LEU A 2 3.32 -27.93 -1.12
CA LEU A 2 4.42 -27.06 -1.54
C LEU A 2 5.26 -26.69 -0.31
N THR A 3 6.56 -26.95 -0.36
CA THR A 3 7.49 -26.67 0.74
C THR A 3 8.23 -25.37 0.49
N TYR A 4 8.52 -24.63 1.57
CA TYR A 4 9.34 -23.43 1.48
C TYR A 4 10.77 -23.82 1.10
N ALA A 5 11.30 -23.17 0.05
CA ALA A 5 12.66 -23.42 -0.43
C ALA A 5 13.62 -22.30 0.02
N THR A 6 13.29 -21.04 -0.30
CA THR A 6 14.18 -19.90 0.00
C THR A 6 13.46 -18.56 -0.11
N THR A 7 14.10 -17.49 0.34
CA THR A 7 13.69 -16.10 0.07
C THR A 7 14.82 -15.38 -0.61
N ASP A 8 14.54 -14.77 -1.77
CA ASP A 8 15.55 -14.04 -2.53
C ASP A 8 15.77 -12.62 -1.98
N ARG A 9 16.81 -11.96 -2.49
CA ARG A 9 17.13 -10.56 -2.15
C ARG A 9 16.04 -9.56 -2.57
N GLY A 10 15.15 -9.96 -3.48
CA GLY A 10 14.00 -9.17 -3.90
C GLY A 10 12.79 -9.31 -2.95
N GLY A 11 12.89 -10.16 -1.92
CA GLY A 11 11.80 -10.37 -0.97
C GLY A 11 10.74 -11.35 -1.45
N TYR A 12 11.04 -12.23 -2.40
CA TYR A 12 10.11 -13.29 -2.81
C TYR A 12 10.45 -14.61 -2.13
N ARG A 13 9.42 -15.22 -1.52
CA ARG A 13 9.46 -16.58 -1.00
C ARG A 13 9.17 -17.55 -2.14
N HIS A 14 10.04 -18.54 -2.30
CA HIS A 14 9.93 -19.60 -3.29
C HIS A 14 9.40 -20.85 -2.61
N TYR A 15 8.32 -21.42 -3.13
CA TYR A 15 7.76 -22.69 -2.68
C TYR A 15 7.85 -23.70 -3.80
N ARG A 16 8.33 -24.91 -3.50
CA ARG A 16 8.57 -25.96 -4.50
C ARG A 16 7.71 -27.19 -4.20
N SER A 17 7.23 -27.84 -5.25
CA SER A 17 6.59 -29.14 -5.13
C SER A 17 7.64 -30.24 -5.01
N ASP A 18 7.26 -31.39 -4.45
CA ASP A 18 8.13 -32.56 -4.42
C ASP A 18 8.14 -33.25 -5.80
N PRO A 19 9.30 -33.32 -6.50
CA PRO A 19 9.43 -34.00 -7.78
C PRO A 19 9.00 -35.47 -7.76
N THR A 20 9.25 -36.18 -6.66
CA THR A 20 8.98 -37.62 -6.56
C THR A 20 7.49 -37.91 -6.63
N ILE A 21 6.69 -37.04 -6.00
CA ILE A 21 5.24 -37.08 -6.04
C ILE A 21 4.73 -36.59 -7.39
N CYS A 22 5.30 -35.49 -7.91
CA CYS A 22 4.81 -34.84 -9.12
C CYS A 22 5.04 -35.66 -10.40
N ARG A 23 6.09 -36.48 -10.50
CA ARG A 23 6.34 -37.35 -11.66
C ARG A 23 5.21 -38.33 -11.95
N ASN A 24 4.52 -38.79 -10.92
CA ASN A 24 3.41 -39.74 -11.03
C ASN A 24 2.05 -39.04 -11.10
N CYS A 25 2.03 -37.70 -11.16
CA CYS A 25 0.79 -36.94 -11.19
C CYS A 25 0.19 -36.94 -12.61
N PRO A 26 -1.08 -37.35 -12.79
CA PRO A 26 -1.74 -37.34 -14.11
C PRO A 26 -1.91 -35.92 -14.67
N LEU A 27 -1.89 -34.90 -13.79
CA LEU A 27 -1.99 -33.49 -14.16
C LEU A 27 -0.61 -32.82 -14.32
N LEU A 28 0.49 -33.58 -14.36
CA LEU A 28 1.83 -33.01 -14.46
C LEU A 28 1.97 -32.08 -15.68
N ALA A 29 1.48 -32.54 -16.85
CA ALA A 29 1.57 -31.81 -18.11
C ALA A 29 0.84 -30.45 -18.09
N SER A 30 -0.22 -30.30 -17.29
CA SER A 30 -0.92 -29.02 -17.11
C SER A 30 -0.35 -28.15 -15.98
N CYS A 31 0.56 -28.70 -15.17
CA CYS A 31 1.06 -28.08 -13.94
C CYS A 31 2.46 -27.49 -14.10
N THR A 32 3.38 -28.19 -14.77
CA THR A 32 4.76 -27.75 -15.06
C THR A 32 5.34 -28.52 -16.23
N SER A 33 6.18 -27.87 -17.03
CA SER A 33 6.88 -28.49 -18.18
C SER A 33 8.38 -28.69 -17.94
N ASN A 34 8.88 -28.42 -16.73
CA ASN A 34 10.31 -28.54 -16.46
C ASN A 34 10.74 -30.02 -16.34
N ALA A 35 11.99 -30.31 -16.71
CA ALA A 35 12.55 -31.67 -16.67
C ALA A 35 12.68 -32.27 -15.26
N LYS A 36 12.67 -31.42 -14.22
CA LYS A 36 12.67 -31.85 -12.82
C LYS A 36 11.27 -32.27 -12.33
N ALA A 37 10.21 -32.09 -13.13
CA ALA A 37 8.82 -32.27 -12.72
C ALA A 37 8.47 -31.46 -11.44
N GLU A 38 9.07 -30.27 -11.30
CA GLU A 38 8.92 -29.40 -10.13
C GLU A 38 8.11 -28.15 -10.50
N ARG A 39 7.10 -27.82 -9.69
CA ARG A 39 6.38 -26.55 -9.76
C ARG A 39 6.94 -25.62 -8.70
N THR A 40 7.43 -24.46 -9.13
CA THR A 40 7.82 -23.37 -8.23
C THR A 40 6.73 -22.31 -8.21
N ILE A 41 6.25 -21.94 -7.02
CA ILE A 41 5.36 -20.81 -6.81
C ILE A 41 6.13 -19.74 -6.04
N THR A 42 6.10 -18.51 -6.54
CA THR A 42 6.71 -17.36 -5.90
C THR A 42 5.65 -16.51 -5.23
N ARG A 43 5.95 -16.02 -4.03
CA ARG A 43 5.06 -15.11 -3.30
C ARG A 43 5.87 -14.06 -2.56
N HIS A 44 5.56 -12.79 -2.78
CA HIS A 44 6.25 -11.70 -2.08
C HIS A 44 5.99 -11.78 -0.57
N VAL A 45 6.98 -11.40 0.25
CA VAL A 45 6.86 -11.45 1.73
C VAL A 45 5.68 -10.64 2.28
N TRP A 46 5.23 -9.61 1.55
CA TRP A 46 4.09 -8.77 1.93
C TRP A 46 2.79 -9.12 1.19
N GLN A 47 2.77 -10.19 0.42
CA GLN A 47 1.60 -10.57 -0.37
C GLN A 47 0.37 -10.81 0.51
N ASP A 48 0.52 -11.47 1.67
CA ASP A 48 -0.57 -11.66 2.64
C ASP A 48 -1.20 -10.33 3.11
N VAL A 49 -0.37 -9.32 3.34
CA VAL A 49 -0.84 -7.99 3.74
C VAL A 49 -1.59 -7.34 2.58
N ARG A 50 -1.05 -7.44 1.36
CA ARG A 50 -1.65 -6.87 0.15
C ARG A 50 -3.01 -7.49 -0.14
N GLU A 51 -3.12 -8.81 -0.10
CA GLU A 51 -4.39 -9.54 -0.31
C GLU A 51 -5.44 -9.17 0.74
N ARG A 52 -5.05 -9.02 2.01
CA ARG A 52 -5.95 -8.53 3.06
C ARG A 52 -6.44 -7.10 2.80
N VAL A 53 -5.57 -6.21 2.35
CA VAL A 53 -5.94 -4.83 2.00
C VAL A 53 -6.87 -4.79 0.78
N ASP A 54 -6.58 -5.60 -0.24
CA ASP A 54 -7.39 -5.71 -1.46
C ASP A 54 -8.78 -6.29 -1.15
N ALA A 55 -8.85 -7.35 -0.33
CA ALA A 55 -10.12 -7.89 0.15
C ALA A 55 -10.91 -6.86 0.96
N ASN A 56 -10.25 -6.17 1.90
CA ASN A 56 -10.88 -5.13 2.71
C ASN A 56 -11.45 -3.98 1.84
N ARG A 57 -10.75 -3.57 0.79
CA ARG A 57 -11.21 -2.52 -0.14
C ARG A 57 -12.57 -2.84 -0.77
N LEU A 58 -12.88 -4.13 -1.00
CA LEU A 58 -14.13 -4.55 -1.63
C LEU A 58 -15.32 -4.57 -0.65
N THR A 59 -15.05 -4.61 0.66
CA THR A 59 -16.09 -4.58 1.70
C THR A 59 -16.85 -3.25 1.72
N ALA A 60 -18.07 -3.25 2.27
CA ALA A 60 -18.86 -2.03 2.43
C ALA A 60 -18.11 -0.96 3.27
N TRP A 61 -17.48 -1.39 4.36
CA TRP A 61 -16.66 -0.53 5.22
C TRP A 61 -15.43 0.03 4.50
N GLY A 62 -14.70 -0.82 3.77
CA GLY A 62 -13.55 -0.39 2.98
C GLY A 62 -13.92 0.64 1.91
N LYS A 63 -15.05 0.46 1.22
CA LYS A 63 -15.61 1.43 0.27
C LYS A 63 -15.96 2.76 0.95
N ALA A 64 -16.56 2.72 2.15
CA ALA A 64 -16.89 3.92 2.91
C ALA A 64 -15.64 4.71 3.34
N ILE A 65 -14.63 4.03 3.88
CA ILE A 65 -13.33 4.64 4.21
C ILE A 65 -12.66 5.23 2.97
N TYR A 66 -12.67 4.49 1.86
CA TYR A 66 -12.05 4.94 0.61
C TYR A 66 -12.71 6.23 0.10
N ARG A 67 -14.04 6.34 0.18
CA ARG A 67 -14.77 7.57 -0.16
C ARG A 67 -14.32 8.73 0.73
N ARG A 68 -14.30 8.54 2.05
CA ARG A 68 -13.89 9.57 3.02
C ARG A 68 -12.43 10.02 2.85
N ARG A 69 -11.54 9.12 2.41
CA ARG A 69 -10.13 9.45 2.13
C ARG A 69 -9.96 10.49 1.02
N LYS A 70 -10.81 10.48 0.00
CA LYS A 70 -10.78 11.47 -1.09
C LYS A 70 -11.04 12.89 -0.59
N GLU A 71 -11.95 13.02 0.36
CA GLU A 71 -12.35 14.30 0.93
C GLU A 71 -11.34 14.84 1.96
N THR A 72 -10.68 13.94 2.69
CA THR A 72 -9.85 14.30 3.85
C THR A 72 -8.35 14.17 3.56
N VAL A 73 -7.89 12.96 3.27
CA VAL A 73 -6.47 12.62 3.11
C VAL A 73 -5.93 13.16 1.79
N GLU A 74 -6.62 12.88 0.68
CA GLU A 74 -6.15 13.31 -0.65
C GLU A 74 -6.13 14.84 -0.76
N ARG A 75 -7.12 15.53 -0.18
CA ARG A 75 -7.13 17.00 -0.08
C ARG A 75 -5.92 17.53 0.71
N SER A 76 -5.63 16.96 1.88
CA SER A 76 -4.46 17.33 2.68
C SER A 76 -3.14 17.10 1.92
N PHE A 77 -3.05 16.02 1.16
CA PHE A 77 -1.88 15.70 0.37
C PHE A 77 -1.72 16.62 -0.84
N ALA A 78 -2.83 16.98 -1.51
CA ALA A 78 -2.84 17.97 -2.56
C ALA A 78 -2.35 19.33 -2.06
N ASP A 79 -2.85 19.79 -0.90
CA ASP A 79 -2.37 21.01 -0.24
C ASP A 79 -0.87 20.93 0.05
N ALA A 80 -0.38 19.81 0.57
CA ALA A 80 1.04 19.63 0.87
C ALA A 80 1.90 19.82 -0.40
N LYS A 81 1.43 19.27 -1.53
CA LYS A 81 2.10 19.39 -2.83
C LYS A 81 2.06 20.81 -3.40
N GLN A 82 0.88 21.44 -3.45
CA GLN A 82 0.73 22.73 -4.13
C GLN A 82 1.17 23.91 -3.26
N LEU A 83 0.80 23.90 -1.97
CA LEU A 83 0.98 25.06 -1.09
C LEU A 83 2.22 24.94 -0.19
N PHE A 84 2.62 23.72 0.17
CA PHE A 84 3.76 23.48 1.07
C PHE A 84 4.99 22.89 0.35
N GLY A 85 5.05 22.99 -0.98
CA GLY A 85 6.25 22.68 -1.76
C GLY A 85 6.68 21.21 -1.78
N HIS A 86 5.80 20.26 -1.43
CA HIS A 86 6.13 18.83 -1.41
C HIS A 86 6.31 18.20 -2.80
N ARG A 87 6.27 18.99 -3.87
CA ARG A 87 6.75 18.56 -5.19
C ARG A 87 8.26 18.34 -5.21
N TYR A 88 9.00 18.97 -4.30
CA TYR A 88 10.44 18.87 -4.23
C TYR A 88 10.93 18.59 -2.80
N ALA A 89 11.95 17.74 -2.70
CA ALA A 89 12.75 17.66 -1.49
C ALA A 89 13.72 18.85 -1.47
N ARG A 90 13.43 19.87 -0.65
CA ARG A 90 14.23 21.10 -0.58
C ARG A 90 15.64 20.85 -0.01
N PHE A 91 15.77 19.81 0.82
CA PHE A 91 17.01 19.45 1.48
C PHE A 91 17.50 18.07 1.04
N ARG A 92 18.80 17.83 1.20
CA ARG A 92 19.41 16.50 1.02
C ARG A 92 19.47 15.75 2.36
N GLY A 93 19.25 14.44 2.30
CA GLY A 93 19.30 13.54 3.45
C GLY A 93 17.94 13.34 4.13
N ARG A 94 17.69 12.10 4.58
CA ARG A 94 16.39 11.66 5.11
C ARG A 94 15.90 12.52 6.29
N THR A 95 16.79 12.85 7.23
CA THR A 95 16.45 13.64 8.42
C THR A 95 15.94 15.03 8.06
N ARG A 96 16.63 15.75 7.17
CA ARG A 96 16.25 17.12 6.79
C ARG A 96 14.96 17.15 5.98
N VAL A 97 14.77 16.17 5.08
CA VAL A 97 13.50 16.01 4.34
C VAL A 97 12.35 15.66 5.29
N ALA A 98 12.58 14.81 6.29
CA ALA A 98 11.59 14.53 7.31
C ALA A 98 11.20 15.79 8.09
N CYS A 99 12.17 16.64 8.47
CA CYS A 99 11.88 17.94 9.10
C CYS A 99 11.01 18.83 8.20
N GLN A 100 11.31 18.93 6.90
CA GLN A 100 10.47 19.67 5.94
C GLN A 100 9.02 19.15 5.96
N CYS A 101 8.83 17.83 5.92
CA CYS A 101 7.50 17.23 5.95
C CYS A 101 6.76 17.49 7.27
N LEU A 102 7.46 17.36 8.40
CA LEU A 102 6.87 17.55 9.72
C LEU A 102 6.44 19.01 9.96
N ILE A 103 7.26 19.99 9.55
CA ILE A 103 6.91 21.41 9.68
C ILE A 103 5.69 21.75 8.81
N ALA A 104 5.65 21.25 7.57
CA ALA A 104 4.49 21.44 6.70
C ALA A 104 3.22 20.78 7.27
N ALA A 105 3.33 19.56 7.81
CA ALA A 105 2.22 18.89 8.46
C ALA A 105 1.73 19.66 9.70
N ALA A 106 2.64 20.22 10.50
CA ALA A 106 2.29 21.07 11.64
C ALA A 106 1.50 22.31 11.19
N ALA A 107 1.97 23.00 10.14
CA ALA A 107 1.26 24.15 9.56
C ALA A 107 -0.13 23.77 9.01
N GLN A 108 -0.25 22.64 8.32
CA GLN A 108 -1.54 22.11 7.86
C GLN A 108 -2.50 21.80 9.00
N ASN A 109 -2.00 21.23 10.09
CA ASN A 109 -2.79 20.93 11.27
C ASN A 109 -3.27 22.22 11.95
N MET A 110 -2.39 23.21 12.12
CA MET A 110 -2.76 24.53 12.66
C MET A 110 -3.85 25.20 11.80
N LYS A 111 -3.71 25.16 10.47
CA LYS A 111 -4.74 25.68 9.54
C LYS A 111 -6.07 24.96 9.73
N LYS A 112 -6.08 23.63 9.85
CA LYS A 112 -7.30 22.85 10.07
C LYS A 112 -7.96 23.19 11.41
N ILE A 113 -7.18 23.35 12.48
CA ILE A 113 -7.68 23.76 13.79
C ILE A 113 -8.33 25.14 13.69
N ALA A 114 -7.64 26.12 13.10
CA ALA A 114 -8.16 27.47 12.93
C ALA A 114 -9.49 27.49 12.16
N ILE A 115 -9.58 26.76 11.04
CA ILE A 115 -10.83 26.65 10.24
C ILE A 115 -11.95 25.97 11.04
N SER A 116 -11.61 25.00 11.89
CA SER A 116 -12.61 24.26 12.69
C SER A 116 -13.14 25.07 13.86
N LEU A 117 -12.30 25.94 14.44
CA LEU A 117 -12.67 26.84 15.54
C LEU A 117 -13.34 28.13 15.04
N TRP A 118 -13.12 28.50 13.77
CA TRP A 118 -13.70 29.72 13.22
C TRP A 118 -15.23 29.61 13.10
N PRO A 119 -16.00 30.58 13.64
CA PRO A 119 -17.45 30.54 13.56
C PRO A 119 -17.89 30.62 12.09
N LYS A 120 -18.76 29.69 11.69
CA LYS A 120 -19.31 29.70 10.33
C LYS A 120 -20.28 30.88 10.22
N PRO A 121 -20.22 31.68 9.15
CA PRO A 121 -21.23 32.69 8.91
C PRO A 121 -22.60 32.02 8.83
N GLU A 122 -23.62 32.63 9.43
CA GLU A 122 -24.98 32.13 9.27
C GLU A 122 -25.35 32.12 7.78
N PRO A 123 -26.03 31.06 7.30
CA PRO A 123 -26.52 31.05 5.94
C PRO A 123 -27.46 32.24 5.77
N SER A 124 -27.16 33.13 4.81
CA SER A 124 -28.08 34.21 4.47
C SER A 124 -29.39 33.58 4.00
N LEU A 125 -30.47 33.79 4.75
CA LEU A 125 -31.83 33.50 4.30
C LEU A 125 -32.10 34.40 3.09
N ALA A 126 -32.00 33.82 1.90
CA ALA A 126 -32.51 34.40 0.67
C ALA A 126 -33.92 33.84 0.41
#